data_AF-A0AA41S8G9-F1
#
_entry.id   AF-A0AA41S8G9-F1
#
_cell.length_a   1.000
_cell.length_b   1.000
_cell.length_c   1.000
_cell.angle_alpha   90.00
_cell.angle_beta   90.00
_cell.angle_gamma   90.00
#
_symmetry.space_group_name_H-M   'P 1'
#
loop_
_entity.id
_entity.type
_entity.pdbx_description
1 polymer ?
#
loop_
_entity_poly.entity_id
_entity_poly.type
_entity_poly.pdbx_seq_one_letter_code
_entity_poly.pdbx_strand_id
1 'polypeptide(L)' 'MERLYGVPLTDLDSIRSLVTSPETTLITALNVWFGSLLACETFHADVHAGNLWVLRDGRIGFLDF' A
#
# COMPACT_ATOMS: atom_id res chain seq x y z
N MET A 1 -16.33 -4.52 -3.53
CA MET A 1 -15.36 -3.46 -3.18
C MET A 1 -16.07 -2.32 -2.49
N GLU A 2 -15.44 -1.76 -1.45
CA GLU A 2 -15.84 -0.50 -0.83
C GLU A 2 -14.99 0.65 -1.38
N ARG A 3 -15.47 1.89 -1.25
CA ARG A 3 -14.74 3.07 -1.73
C ARG A 3 -13.69 3.48 -0.71
N LEU A 4 -12.41 3.45 -1.11
CA LEU A 4 -11.30 3.95 -0.30
C LEU A 4 -10.98 5.41 -0.61
N TYR A 5 -10.44 6.12 0.38
CA TYR A 5 -10.05 7.52 0.26
C TYR A 5 -8.62 7.70 0.75
N GLY A 6 -7.76 8.16 -0.15
CA GLY A 6 -6.33 8.27 0.10
C GLY A 6 -5.60 8.91 -1.07
N VAL A 7 -4.29 8.73 -1.10
CA VAL A 7 -3.38 9.22 -2.13
C VAL A 7 -2.55 8.05 -2.65
N PRO A 8 -2.16 8.04 -3.93
CA PRO A 8 -1.39 6.94 -4.50
C PRO A 8 0.01 6.86 -3.85
N LEU A 9 0.54 5.64 -3.69
CA LEU A 9 1.87 5.41 -3.08
C LEU A 9 3.01 6.05 -3.91
N THR A 10 2.75 6.37 -5.17
CA THR A 10 3.68 7.06 -6.09
C THR A 10 3.76 8.57 -5.88
N ASP A 11 2.85 9.17 -5.12
CA ASP A 11 2.84 10.61 -4.83
C ASP A 11 3.42 10.89 -3.43
N LEU A 12 4.75 10.96 -3.36
CA LEU A 12 5.49 11.15 -2.11
C LEU A 12 5.11 12.44 -1.38
N ASP A 13 4.88 13.53 -2.12
CA ASP A 13 4.58 14.84 -1.54
C ASP A 13 3.22 14.82 -0.84
N SER A 14 2.21 14.20 -1.45
CA SER A 14 0.91 13.98 -0.81
C SER A 14 1.01 13.07 0.41
N ILE A 15 1.80 11.99 0.35
CA ILE A 15 1.96 11.04 1.47
C ILE A 15 2.58 11.71 2.71
N ARG A 16 3.54 12.61 2.52
CA ARG A 16 4.18 13.37 3.62
C ARG A 16 3.18 14.19 4.44
N SER A 17 2.01 14.51 3.89
CA SER A 17 0.93 15.19 4.61
C SER A 17 0.08 14.25 5.48
N LEU A 18 0.12 12.94 5.22
CA LEU A 18 -0.71 11.93 5.90
C LEU A 18 0.07 11.13 6.95
N VAL A 19 1.36 10.92 6.74
CA VAL A 19 2.21 10.10 7.62
C VAL A 19 3.55 10.78 7.88
N THR A 20 4.11 10.52 9.06
CA THR A 20 5.41 11.07 9.46
C THR A 20 6.58 10.39 8.73
N SER A 21 6.41 9.13 8.32
CA SER A 21 7.43 8.34 7.61
C SER A 21 6.84 7.64 6.38
N PRO A 22 6.93 8.26 5.19
CA PRO A 22 6.54 7.63 3.93
C PRO A 22 7.32 6.34 3.65
N GLU A 23 8.60 6.29 4.03
CA GLU A 23 9.46 5.12 3.85
C GLU A 23 8.92 3.90 4.63
N THR A 24 8.51 4.10 5.88
CA THR A 24 7.91 3.03 6.68
C THR A 24 6.63 2.50 6.05
N THR A 25 5.86 3.35 5.37
CA THR A 25 4.65 2.95 4.65
C THR A 25 5.00 2.04 3.46
N LEU A 26 6.01 2.41 2.67
CA LEU A 26 6.51 1.57 1.57
C LEU A 26 7.03 0.22 2.07
N ILE A 27 7.88 0.23 3.09
CA ILE A 27 8.43 -1.00 3.69
C ILE A 27 7.30 -1.91 4.19
N THR A 28 6.28 -1.33 4.84
CA THR A 28 5.12 -2.10 5.33
C THR A 28 4.34 -2.73 4.18
N ALA A 29 4.09 -1.99 3.10
CA ALA A 29 3.39 -2.52 1.92
C ALA A 29 4.16 -3.71 1.31
N LEU A 30 5.48 -3.56 1.14
CA LEU A 30 6.35 -4.60 0.59
C LEU A 30 6.43 -5.83 1.50
N ASN A 31 6.49 -5.64 2.82
CA ASN A 31 6.49 -6.75 3.78
C ASN A 31 5.17 -7.52 3.76
N VAL A 32 4.03 -6.85 3.60
CA VAL A 32 2.72 -7.51 3.48
C VAL A 32 2.65 -8.32 2.18
N TRP A 33 3.05 -7.73 1.05
CA TRP A 33 3.10 -8.44 -0.23
C TRP A 33 4.05 -9.65 -0.18
N PHE A 34 5.28 -9.47 0.32
CA PHE A 34 6.25 -10.55 0.44
C PHE A 34 5.82 -11.61 1.45
N GLY A 35 5.16 -11.21 2.55
CA GLY A 35 4.55 -12.13 3.50
C GLY A 35 3.50 -13.02 2.84
N SER A 36 2.69 -12.47 1.92
CA SER A 36 1.71 -13.26 1.16
C SER A 36 2.38 -14.30 0.26
N LEU A 37 3.52 -13.99 -0.35
CA LEU A 37 4.30 -14.93 -1.17
C LEU A 37 4.77 -16.14 -0.36
N LEU A 38 5.15 -15.93 0.90
CA LEU A 38 5.72 -16.98 1.74
C LEU A 38 4.69 -17.77 2.55
N ALA A 39 3.58 -17.13 2.93
CA ALA A 39 2.68 -17.66 3.96
C ALA A 39 1.24 -17.92 3.48
N CYS A 40 0.87 -17.56 2.25
CA CYS A 40 -0.48 -17.76 1.73
C CYS A 40 -0.50 -18.78 0.58
N GLU A 41 -1.62 -19.50 0.42
CA GLU A 41 -1.85 -20.40 -0.73
C GLU A 41 -1.99 -19.63 -2.05
N THR A 42 -2.42 -18.36 -1.97
CA THR A 42 -2.60 -17.44 -3.10
C THR A 42 -1.92 -16.12 -2.83
N PHE A 43 -1.32 -15.51 -3.85
CA PHE A 43 -0.63 -14.22 -3.77
C PHE A 43 -0.88 -13.39 -5.03
N HIS A 44 -0.73 -12.07 -4.92
CA HIS A 44 -1.05 -11.07 -5.97
C HIS A 44 -0.11 -11.12 -7.21
N ALA A 45 0.93 -11.96 -7.20
CA ALA A 45 1.99 -12.01 -8.20
C ALA A 45 2.69 -10.65 -8.42
N ASP A 46 2.26 -9.88 -9.42
CA ASP A 46 2.89 -8.65 -9.86
C ASP A 46 2.22 -7.42 -9.23
N VAL A 47 2.71 -6.97 -8.07
CA VAL A 47 2.17 -5.77 -7.42
C VAL A 47 2.67 -4.49 -8.11
N HIS A 48 1.74 -3.68 -8.61
CA HIS A 48 2.05 -2.38 -9.22
C HIS A 48 1.86 -1.24 -8.21
N ALA A 49 2.78 -0.27 -8.18
CA ALA A 49 2.74 0.84 -7.22
C ALA A 49 1.45 1.70 -7.31
N GLY A 50 0.85 1.77 -8.50
CA GLY A 50 -0.45 2.43 -8.72
C GLY A 50 -1.65 1.75 -8.06
N ASN A 51 -1.52 0.49 -7.66
CA ASN A 51 -2.56 -0.28 -6.97
C ASN A 51 -2.51 -0.11 -5.45
N LEU A 52 -1.54 0.67 -4.94
CA LEU A 52 -1.32 0.92 -3.53
C LEU A 52 -1.63 2.37 -3.19
N TRP A 53 -2.52 2.57 -2.23
CA TRP A 53 -2.86 3.89 -1.71
C TRP A 53 -2.50 4.02 -0.23
N VAL A 54 -2.06 5.20 0.18
CA VAL A 54 -2.00 5.59 1.59
C VAL A 54 -3.32 6.27 1.94
N LEU A 55 -4.06 5.68 2.86
CA LEU A 55 -5.37 6.14 3.30
C LEU A 55 -5.21 7.34 4.24
N ARG A 56 -6.29 8.12 4.38
CA ARG A 56 -6.30 9.34 5.21
C ARG A 56 -5.98 9.09 6.69
N ASP A 57 -6.14 7.85 7.16
CA ASP A 57 -5.82 7.42 8.52
C ASP A 57 -4.43 6.76 8.63
N GLY A 58 -3.62 6.82 7.57
CA GLY A 58 -2.26 6.28 7.53
C GLY A 58 -2.16 4.79 7.20
N ARG A 59 -3.28 4.08 6.98
CA ARG A 59 -3.26 2.68 6.53
C ARG A 59 -2.93 2.57 5.04
N ILE A 60 -2.58 1.36 4.60
CA ILE A 60 -2.30 1.05 3.19
C ILE A 60 -3.50 0.30 2.60
N GLY A 61 -4.02 0.79 1.48
CA GLY A 61 -5.06 0.13 0.69
C GLY A 61 -4.48 -0.56 -0.53
N PHE A 62 -4.78 -1.85 -0.71
CA PHE A 62 -4.56 -2.59 -1.95
C PHE A 62 -5.86 -2.53 -2.75
N LEU A 63 -5.79 -2.03 -3.99
CA LEU A 63 -6.98 -1.76 -4.81
C LEU A 63 -7.28 -2.84 -5.85
N ASP A 64 -6.33 -3.74 -6.08
CA ASP A 64 -6.36 -4.78 -7.11
C ASP A 64 -5.88 -6.10 -6.48
N PHE A 65 -6.32 -7.26 -6.98
CA PHE A 65 -6.07 -8.58 -6.40
C PHE A 65 -6.01 -9.71 -7.43
#